data_AF-A0A1M5C057-F1
#
_entry.id   AF-A0A1M5C057-F1
#
_cell.length_a   1.000
_cell.length_b   1.000
_cell.length_c   1.000
_cell.angle_alpha   90.00
_cell.angle_beta   90.00
_cell.angle_gamma   90.00
#
_symmetry.space_group_name_H-M   'P 1'
#
loop_
_entity.id
_entity.type
_entity.pdbx_description
1 polymer ?
#
loop_
_entity_poly.entity_id
_entity_poly.type
_entity_poly.pdbx_seq_one_letter_code
_entity_poly.pdbx_strand_id
1 'polypeptide(L)'
;MATRDQLYAKFGITAEAAQLFEVALGTVVLASKGHNNNWYNEQDPKAAAKALEIIESSTLGRVLEMLKHELHFEDDLIISQFKRGLVARNRLFHGFFERHNFKIQSEEGRDDMVAELEELHEELFRCWRVAEGLANTLAEGLIAEE
;
A
#
# COMPACT_ATOMS: atom_id res chain seq x y z
N MET A 1 -10.02 9.66 -26.62
CA MET A 1 -9.71 8.35 -27.18
C MET A 1 -8.27 8.02 -26.82
N ALA A 2 -8.12 7.04 -25.93
CA ALA A 2 -6.86 6.64 -25.37
C ALA A 2 -6.06 5.79 -26.37
N THR A 3 -4.80 6.16 -26.53
CA THR A 3 -3.79 5.34 -27.22
C THR A 3 -3.29 4.22 -26.29
N ARG A 4 -2.64 3.21 -26.86
CA ARG A 4 -1.98 2.17 -26.04
C ARG A 4 -0.89 2.75 -25.14
N ASP A 5 -0.16 3.74 -25.63
CA ASP A 5 0.91 4.38 -24.84
C ASP A 5 0.33 5.14 -23.65
N GLN A 6 -0.77 5.86 -23.82
CA GLN A 6 -1.49 6.51 -22.71
C GLN A 6 -2.01 5.49 -21.70
N LEU A 7 -2.54 4.35 -22.17
CA LEU A 7 -2.98 3.26 -21.31
C LEU A 7 -1.82 2.66 -20.49
N TYR A 8 -0.68 2.35 -21.13
CA TYR A 8 0.48 1.81 -20.43
C TYR A 8 1.12 2.83 -19.48
N ALA A 9 1.16 4.11 -19.88
CA ALA A 9 1.61 5.19 -19.01
C ALA A 9 0.70 5.30 -17.78
N LYS A 10 -0.62 5.26 -17.96
CA LYS A 10 -1.56 5.29 -16.84
C LYS A 10 -1.40 4.06 -15.95
N PHE A 11 -1.19 2.87 -16.51
CA PHE A 11 -0.90 1.67 -15.72
C PHE A 11 0.35 1.86 -14.85
N GLY A 12 1.41 2.46 -15.39
CA GLY A 12 2.62 2.79 -14.64
C GLY A 12 2.37 3.75 -13.48
N ILE A 13 1.59 4.81 -13.71
CA ILE A 13 1.18 5.76 -12.66
C ILE A 13 0.36 5.04 -11.57
N THR A 14 -0.59 4.19 -11.96
CA THR A 14 -1.38 3.40 -11.00
C THR A 14 -0.49 2.41 -10.22
N ALA A 15 0.53 1.84 -10.86
CA ALA A 15 1.48 0.93 -10.23
C ALA A 15 2.41 1.64 -9.23
N GLU A 16 2.83 2.87 -9.51
CA GLU A 16 3.56 3.72 -8.56
C GLU A 16 2.75 3.92 -7.28
N ALA A 17 1.47 4.28 -7.38
CA ALA A 17 0.61 4.45 -6.21
C ALA A 17 0.48 3.15 -5.39
N ALA A 18 0.45 1.99 -6.05
CA ALA A 18 0.48 0.69 -5.35
C ALA A 18 1.78 0.48 -4.57
N GLN A 19 2.93 0.79 -5.19
CA GLN A 19 4.23 0.66 -4.54
C GLN A 19 4.38 1.61 -3.35
N LEU A 20 3.95 2.87 -3.49
CA LEU A 20 3.93 3.84 -2.40
C LEU A 20 3.08 3.35 -1.23
N PHE A 21 1.91 2.78 -1.51
CA PHE A 21 1.07 2.16 -0.48
C PHE A 21 1.77 1.00 0.23
N GLU A 22 2.40 0.08 -0.52
CA GLU A 22 3.12 -1.07 0.05
C GLU A 22 4.27 -0.64 0.99
N VAL A 23 5.09 0.31 0.53
CA VAL A 23 6.21 0.85 1.32
C VAL A 23 5.71 1.53 2.58
N ALA A 24 4.74 2.44 2.45
CA ALA A 24 4.20 3.18 3.60
C ALA A 24 3.61 2.22 4.65
N LEU A 25 2.89 1.19 4.22
CA LEU A 25 2.35 0.20 5.14
C LEU A 25 3.45 -0.59 5.87
N GLY A 26 4.53 -0.95 5.18
CA GLY A 26 5.71 -1.56 5.78
C GLY A 26 6.35 -0.65 6.84
N THR A 27 6.46 0.65 6.55
CA THR A 27 6.94 1.66 7.51
C THR A 27 6.06 1.72 8.75
N VAL A 28 4.73 1.71 8.61
CA VAL A 28 3.82 1.68 9.75
C VAL A 28 4.07 0.46 10.64
N VAL A 29 4.21 -0.74 10.05
CA VAL A 29 4.48 -1.97 10.82
C VAL A 29 5.81 -1.85 11.57
N LEU A 30 6.86 -1.35 10.91
CA LEU A 30 8.17 -1.18 11.53
C LEU A 30 8.12 -0.17 12.68
N ALA A 31 7.49 0.98 12.48
CA ALA A 31 7.34 2.01 13.50
C ALA A 31 6.53 1.49 14.70
N SER A 32 5.43 0.78 14.45
CA SER A 32 4.60 0.17 15.50
C SER A 32 5.40 -0.85 16.30
N LYS A 33 6.20 -1.70 15.66
CA LYS A 33 7.11 -2.63 16.34
C LYS A 33 8.15 -1.89 17.19
N GLY A 34 8.75 -0.84 16.64
CA GLY A 34 9.72 -0.01 17.37
C GLY A 34 9.12 0.60 18.63
N HIS A 35 7.90 1.13 18.54
CA HIS A 35 7.16 1.65 19.67
C HIS A 35 6.82 0.55 20.69
N ASN A 36 6.18 -0.54 20.26
CA ASN A 36 5.74 -1.64 21.13
C ASN A 36 6.90 -2.36 21.86
N ASN A 37 8.11 -2.33 21.28
CA ASN A 37 9.31 -2.93 21.87
C ASN A 37 10.29 -1.88 22.44
N ASN A 38 9.86 -0.62 22.56
CA ASN A 38 10.65 0.48 23.13
C ASN A 38 12.03 0.70 22.47
N TRP A 39 12.17 0.41 21.16
CA TRP A 39 13.45 0.50 20.43
C TRP A 39 13.96 1.94 20.25
N TYR A 40 13.13 2.94 20.51
CA TYR A 40 13.51 4.35 20.48
C TYR A 40 14.34 4.74 21.70
N ASN A 41 14.07 4.13 22.86
CA ASN A 41 14.81 4.34 24.10
C ASN A 41 15.87 3.23 24.31
N GLU A 42 15.45 1.97 24.24
CA GLU A 42 16.32 0.80 24.35
C GLU A 42 16.60 0.23 22.96
N GLN A 43 17.58 0.82 22.26
CA GLN A 43 17.88 0.45 20.89
C GLN A 43 18.28 -1.03 20.74
N ASP A 44 17.56 -1.75 19.87
CA ASP A 44 17.94 -3.09 19.39
C ASP A 44 18.03 -3.11 17.85
N PRO A 45 19.19 -2.69 17.28
CA PRO A 45 19.35 -2.62 15.84
C PRO A 45 19.28 -3.99 15.15
N LYS A 46 19.58 -5.09 15.87
CA LYS A 46 19.49 -6.44 15.30
C LYS A 46 18.03 -6.87 15.16
N ALA A 47 17.21 -6.62 16.18
CA ALA A 47 15.78 -6.89 16.10
C ALA A 47 15.10 -6.00 15.05
N ALA A 48 15.45 -4.72 14.97
CA ALA A 48 14.91 -3.80 13.97
C ALA A 48 15.26 -4.22 12.54
N ALA A 49 16.53 -4.56 12.26
CA ALA A 49 16.95 -5.04 10.95
C ALA A 49 16.23 -6.34 10.54
N LYS A 50 16.06 -7.27 11.49
CA LYS A 50 15.30 -8.50 11.26
C LYS A 50 13.82 -8.23 10.98
N ALA A 51 13.22 -7.26 11.68
CA ALA A 51 11.84 -6.87 11.42
C ALA A 51 11.68 -6.29 10.02
N LEU A 52 12.59 -5.41 9.60
CA LEU A 52 12.60 -4.84 8.25
C LEU A 52 12.75 -5.93 7.18
N GLU A 53 13.68 -6.88 7.34
CA GLU A 53 13.87 -8.00 6.41
C GLU A 53 12.60 -8.85 6.26
N ILE A 54 11.90 -9.12 7.37
CA ILE A 54 10.63 -9.85 7.35
C ILE A 54 9.55 -9.06 6.61
N ILE A 55 9.48 -7.74 6.80
CA ILE A 55 8.50 -6.88 6.12
C ILE A 55 8.77 -6.85 4.61
N GLU A 56 10.00 -6.62 4.19
CA GLU A 56 10.40 -6.53 2.77
C GLU A 56 10.20 -7.84 2.01
N SER A 57 10.37 -8.99 2.68
CA SER A 57 10.15 -10.31 2.09
C SER A 57 8.68 -10.77 2.14
N SER A 58 7.79 -10.01 2.77
CA SER A 58 6.38 -10.36 2.95
C SER A 58 5.51 -9.86 1.79
N THR A 59 4.45 -10.60 1.48
CA THR A 59 3.39 -10.11 0.60
C THR A 59 2.59 -9.01 1.30
N LEU A 60 1.98 -8.10 0.55
CA LEU A 60 1.13 -7.04 1.12
C LEU A 60 0.04 -7.58 2.06
N GLY A 61 -0.57 -8.72 1.73
CA GLY A 61 -1.53 -9.39 2.61
C GLY A 61 -0.93 -9.81 3.95
N ARG A 62 0.31 -10.32 3.95
CA ARG A 62 1.03 -10.67 5.18
C ARG A 62 1.42 -9.43 5.99
N VAL A 63 1.84 -8.35 5.34
CA VAL A 63 2.11 -7.06 6.00
C VAL A 63 0.85 -6.54 6.71
N LEU A 64 -0.32 -6.68 6.09
CA LEU A 64 -1.59 -6.31 6.72
C LEU A 64 -1.94 -7.14 7.95
N GLU A 65 -1.69 -8.45 7.93
CA GLU A 65 -1.89 -9.27 9.13
C GLU A 65 -0.92 -8.91 10.25
N MET A 66 0.35 -8.59 9.92
CA MET A 66 1.32 -8.08 10.90
C MET A 66 0.82 -6.76 11.50
N LEU A 67 0.33 -5.83 10.68
CA LEU A 67 -0.18 -4.55 11.13
C LEU A 67 -1.33 -4.66 12.14
N LYS A 68 -2.30 -5.55 11.87
CA LYS A 68 -3.42 -5.78 12.80
C LYS A 68 -2.95 -6.26 14.16
N HIS A 69 -1.93 -7.11 14.18
CA HIS A 69 -1.34 -7.60 15.42
C HIS A 69 -0.63 -6.48 16.20
N GLU A 70 0.10 -5.60 15.51
CA GLU A 70 0.89 -4.55 16.17
C GLU A 70 0.05 -3.39 16.71
N LEU A 71 -0.99 -2.97 15.98
CA LEU A 71 -1.72 -1.74 16.33
C LEU A 71 -2.93 -1.95 17.24
N HIS A 72 -3.27 -3.20 17.57
CA HIS A 72 -4.46 -3.55 18.36
C HIS A 72 -5.70 -2.72 17.96
N PHE A 73 -5.86 -2.46 16.66
CA PHE A 73 -6.87 -1.51 16.17
C PHE A 73 -8.28 -1.97 16.55
N GLU A 74 -8.99 -1.16 17.32
CA GLU A 74 -10.46 -1.23 17.43
C GLU A 74 -11.15 -0.56 16.22
N ASP A 75 -10.39 0.22 15.43
CA ASP A 75 -10.92 0.95 14.27
C ASP A 75 -10.96 0.08 13.00
N ASP A 76 -12.13 -0.53 12.79
CA ASP A 76 -12.44 -1.33 11.60
C ASP A 76 -12.36 -0.53 10.29
N LEU A 77 -12.43 0.82 10.31
CA LEU A 77 -12.48 1.64 9.09
C LEU A 77 -11.12 1.69 8.39
N ILE A 78 -10.02 1.90 9.15
CA ILE A 78 -8.66 1.96 8.59
C ILE A 78 -8.27 0.59 8.00
N ILE A 79 -8.51 -0.48 8.77
CA ILE A 79 -8.23 -1.84 8.31
C ILE A 79 -9.08 -2.19 7.08
N SER A 80 -10.35 -1.77 7.04
CA SER A 80 -11.22 -1.93 5.86
C SER A 80 -10.67 -1.17 4.65
N GLN A 81 -10.18 0.06 4.82
CA GLN A 81 -9.55 0.83 3.76
C GLN A 81 -8.32 0.11 3.19
N PHE A 82 -7.44 -0.41 4.04
CA PHE A 82 -6.25 -1.13 3.55
C PHE A 82 -6.58 -2.47 2.90
N LYS A 83 -7.62 -3.17 3.35
CA LYS A 83 -8.15 -4.36 2.66
C LYS A 83 -8.63 -4.03 1.24
N ARG A 84 -9.28 -2.87 1.03
CA ARG A 84 -9.64 -2.40 -0.32
C ARG A 84 -8.39 -2.12 -1.15
N GLY A 85 -7.37 -1.49 -0.58
CA GLY A 85 -6.08 -1.28 -1.22
C GLY A 85 -5.42 -2.58 -1.68
N LEU A 86 -5.43 -3.63 -0.85
CA LEU A 86 -4.94 -4.96 -1.21
C LEU A 86 -5.71 -5.53 -2.42
N VAL A 87 -7.04 -5.42 -2.42
CA VAL A 87 -7.87 -5.88 -3.55
C VAL A 87 -7.54 -5.10 -4.82
N ALA A 88 -7.41 -3.77 -4.73
CA ALA A 88 -7.06 -2.91 -5.87
C ALA A 88 -5.66 -3.26 -6.43
N ARG A 89 -4.66 -3.43 -5.56
CA ARG A 89 -3.29 -3.83 -5.93
C ARG A 89 -3.27 -5.20 -6.62
N ASN A 90 -3.99 -6.17 -6.06
CA ASN A 90 -4.09 -7.49 -6.67
C ASN A 90 -4.83 -7.44 -8.01
N ARG A 91 -5.87 -6.62 -8.13
CA ARG A 91 -6.58 -6.41 -9.41
C ARG A 91 -5.65 -5.84 -10.47
N LEU A 92 -4.87 -4.83 -10.12
CA LEU A 92 -3.90 -4.18 -11.00
C LEU A 92 -2.85 -5.17 -11.52
N PHE A 93 -2.13 -5.86 -10.62
CA PHE A 93 -0.97 -6.67 -11.01
C PHE A 93 -1.31 -8.08 -11.50
N HIS A 94 -2.40 -8.68 -11.03
CA HIS A 94 -2.69 -10.08 -11.32
C HIS A 94 -3.79 -10.29 -12.37
N GLY A 95 -4.63 -9.30 -12.65
CA GLY A 95 -5.75 -9.54 -13.57
C GLY A 95 -6.19 -8.36 -14.41
N PHE A 96 -5.48 -7.23 -14.42
CA PHE A 96 -5.90 -6.06 -15.19
C PHE A 96 -5.90 -6.37 -16.70
N PHE A 97 -4.75 -6.73 -17.27
CA PHE A 97 -4.68 -7.03 -18.72
C PHE A 97 -5.38 -8.34 -19.11
N GLU A 98 -5.37 -9.36 -18.24
CA GLU A 98 -6.08 -10.63 -18.46
C GLU A 98 -7.57 -10.40 -18.74
N ARG A 99 -8.24 -9.61 -17.89
CA ARG A 99 -9.67 -9.28 -18.01
C ARG A 99 -10.01 -8.39 -19.20
N HIS A 100 -9.00 -7.74 -19.79
CA HIS A 100 -9.17 -6.74 -20.85
C HIS A 100 -8.53 -7.15 -22.19
N ASN A 101 -8.20 -8.43 -22.35
CA ASN A 101 -7.41 -8.97 -23.47
C ASN A 101 -7.83 -8.43 -24.86
N PHE A 102 -9.12 -8.44 -25.18
CA PHE A 102 -9.62 -7.92 -26.46
C PHE A 102 -9.98 -6.43 -26.42
N LYS A 103 -10.30 -5.88 -25.24
CA LYS A 103 -10.69 -4.46 -25.07
C LYS A 103 -9.57 -3.51 -25.47
N ILE A 104 -8.31 -3.88 -25.23
CA ILE A 104 -7.15 -3.06 -25.61
C ILE A 104 -7.04 -2.80 -27.13
N GLN A 105 -7.72 -3.60 -27.95
CA GLN A 105 -7.68 -3.49 -29.42
C GLN A 105 -8.62 -2.40 -29.95
N SER A 106 -9.72 -2.11 -29.25
CA SER A 106 -10.67 -1.06 -29.64
C SER A 106 -10.39 0.27 -28.95
N GLU A 107 -10.86 1.35 -29.58
CA GLU A 107 -10.77 2.71 -29.04
C GLU A 107 -11.55 2.85 -27.73
N GLU A 108 -12.84 2.50 -27.77
CA GLU A 108 -13.74 2.48 -26.62
C GLU A 108 -13.22 1.57 -25.49
N GLY A 109 -12.69 0.39 -25.84
CA GLY A 109 -12.15 -0.54 -24.85
C GLY A 109 -10.90 -0.02 -24.16
N ARG A 110 -10.08 0.82 -24.82
CA ARG A 110 -8.95 1.50 -24.18
C ARG A 110 -9.41 2.64 -23.29
N ASP A 111 -10.44 3.39 -23.68
CA ASP A 111 -11.03 4.44 -22.85
C ASP A 111 -11.59 3.83 -21.54
N ASP A 112 -12.32 2.70 -21.62
CA ASP A 112 -12.78 1.92 -20.45
C ASP A 112 -11.61 1.49 -19.54
N MET A 113 -10.55 0.95 -20.13
CA MET A 113 -9.38 0.49 -19.38
C MET A 113 -8.69 1.64 -18.64
N VAL A 114 -8.58 2.81 -19.27
CA VAL A 114 -8.01 4.00 -18.63
C VAL A 114 -8.89 4.48 -17.47
N ALA A 115 -10.22 4.46 -17.63
CA ALA A 115 -11.14 4.79 -16.56
C ALA A 115 -11.00 3.84 -15.36
N GLU A 116 -10.92 2.52 -15.59
CA GLU A 116 -10.67 1.55 -14.51
C GLU A 116 -9.32 1.80 -13.81
N LEU A 117 -8.26 2.16 -14.56
CA LEU A 117 -6.97 2.49 -13.94
C LEU A 117 -7.02 3.78 -13.11
N GLU A 118 -7.88 4.73 -13.45
CA GLU A 118 -8.10 5.92 -12.63
C GLU A 118 -8.78 5.53 -11.30
N GLU A 119 -9.81 4.71 -11.33
CA GLU A 119 -10.48 4.23 -10.11
C GLU A 119 -9.51 3.46 -9.19
N LEU A 120 -8.69 2.57 -9.78
CA LEU A 120 -7.66 1.84 -9.05
C LEU A 120 -6.60 2.79 -8.49
N HIS A 121 -6.16 3.77 -9.28
CA HIS A 121 -5.18 4.76 -8.87
C HIS A 121 -5.68 5.55 -7.66
N GLU A 122 -6.89 6.08 -7.73
CA GLU A 122 -7.46 6.84 -6.63
C GLU A 122 -7.59 6.01 -5.35
N GLU A 123 -8.02 4.74 -5.44
CA GLU A 123 -8.14 3.87 -4.27
C GLU A 123 -6.78 3.57 -3.63
N LEU A 124 -5.78 3.25 -4.44
CA LEU A 124 -4.41 3.01 -3.98
C LEU A 124 -3.80 4.27 -3.38
N PHE A 125 -4.00 5.43 -4.00
CA PHE A 125 -3.50 6.71 -3.53
C PHE A 125 -4.18 7.15 -2.23
N ARG A 126 -5.48 6.88 -2.06
CA ARG A 126 -6.18 7.05 -0.78
C ARG A 126 -5.57 6.16 0.31
N CYS A 127 -5.34 4.88 0.02
CA CYS A 127 -4.70 3.96 0.96
C CYS A 127 -3.30 4.43 1.36
N TRP A 128 -2.49 4.86 0.39
CA TRP A 128 -1.16 5.40 0.62
C TRP A 128 -1.18 6.61 1.56
N ARG A 129 -2.02 7.62 1.30
CA ARG A 129 -2.12 8.81 2.17
C ARG A 129 -2.52 8.47 3.60
N VAL A 130 -3.42 7.51 3.79
CA VAL A 130 -3.81 7.05 5.14
C VAL A 130 -2.63 6.35 5.82
N ALA A 131 -1.90 5.48 5.11
CA ALA A 131 -0.74 4.79 5.66
C ALA A 131 0.40 5.76 6.01
N GLU A 132 0.68 6.73 5.14
CA GLU A 132 1.68 7.79 5.38
C GLU A 132 1.30 8.63 6.61
N GLY A 133 0.05 9.10 6.70
CA GLY A 133 -0.43 9.86 7.85
C GLY A 133 -0.29 9.09 9.18
N LEU A 134 -0.55 7.78 9.15
CA LEU A 134 -0.37 6.90 10.31
C LEU A 134 1.11 6.73 10.67
N ALA A 135 1.98 6.54 9.68
CA ALA A 135 3.43 6.45 9.89
C ALA A 135 3.98 7.74 10.52
N ASN A 136 3.53 8.90 10.03
CA ASN A 136 3.93 10.19 10.57
C ASN A 136 3.43 10.37 12.02
N THR A 137 2.18 10.00 12.31
CA THR A 137 1.64 10.07 13.68
C THR A 137 2.46 9.21 14.64
N LEU A 138 2.83 7.99 14.23
CA LEU A 138 3.67 7.12 15.05
C LEU A 138 5.07 7.70 15.25
N ALA A 139 5.66 8.31 14.22
CA ALA A 139 6.96 8.95 14.32
C ALA A 139 6.94 10.20 15.21
N GLU A 140 5.90 11.02 15.14
CA GLU A 140 5.73 12.20 15.99
C GLU A 140 5.47 11.82 17.45
N GLY A 141 4.66 10.79 17.71
CA GLY A 141 4.43 10.26 19.05
C GLY A 141 5.72 9.79 19.73
N LEU A 142 6.64 9.20 18.98
CA LEU A 142 7.97 8.81 19.46
C LEU A 142 8.86 10.00 19.84
N ILE A 143 8.67 11.17 19.20
CA ILE A 143 9.47 12.38 19.45
C ILE A 143 8.89 13.20 20.60
N ALA A 144 7.58 13.14 20.84
CA ALA A 144 6.90 13.93 21.88
C ALA A 144 7.02 13.35 23.30
N GLU A 145 7.52 12.12 23.46
CA GLU A 145 7.78 11.49 24.76
C GLU A 145 9.20 11.76 25.34
N GLU A 146 10.03 12.57 24.65
CA GLU A 146 11.28 13.17 25.18
C GLU A 146 11.04 14.43 26.03
#